data_AF-A0A0A1F8U1-F1
#
_entry.id   AF-A0A0A1F8U1-F1
#
_cell.length_a   1.000
_cell.length_b   1.000
_cell.length_c   1.000
_cell.angle_alpha   90.00
_cell.angle_beta   90.00
_cell.angle_gamma   90.00
#
_symmetry.space_group_name_H-M   'P 1'
#
loop_
_entity.id
_entity.type
_entity.pdbx_description
1 polymer ?
#
loop_
_entity_poly.entity_id
_entity_poly.type
_entity_poly.pdbx_seq_one_letter_code
_entity_poly.pdbx_strand_id
1 'polypeptide(L)' 'MATENIQAAPGAARYELTEAAYIDDKLLVAGQQIEYAGMPGYHMVPLNDAAKAMFKKHGKEFVDPILALTAIN' A
#
# COMPACT_ATOMS: atom_id res chain seq x y z
N MET A 1 14.41 -2.90 26.04
CA MET A 1 13.95 -2.25 24.80
C MET A 1 12.70 -2.99 24.37
N ALA A 2 11.52 -2.38 24.50
CA ALA A 2 10.27 -3.03 24.16
C ALA A 2 10.09 -2.93 22.64
N THR A 3 10.32 -4.03 21.92
CA THR A 3 9.85 -4.16 20.54
C THR A 3 8.34 -4.27 20.62
N GLU A 4 7.65 -3.17 20.39
CA GLU A 4 6.20 -3.09 20.36
C GLU A 4 5.72 -3.93 19.17
N ASN A 5 5.43 -5.21 19.44
CA ASN A 5 4.78 -6.10 18.50
C ASN A 5 3.35 -5.57 18.34
N ILE A 6 3.14 -4.77 17.29
CA ILE A 6 1.80 -4.45 16.81
C ILE A 6 1.12 -5.77 16.44
N GLN A 7 0.24 -6.22 17.34
CA GLN A 7 -0.41 -7.52 17.26
C GLN A 7 -1.30 -7.54 16.01
N ALA A 8 -0.78 -8.19 14.97
CA ALA A 8 -1.46 -8.41 13.71
C ALA A 8 -2.85 -9.03 13.91
N ALA A 9 -3.89 -8.31 13.47
CA ALA A 9 -5.21 -8.92 13.33
C ALA A 9 -5.14 -9.99 12.22
N PRO A 10 -5.58 -11.23 12.48
CA PRO A 10 -5.54 -12.30 11.48
C PRO A 10 -6.48 -11.94 10.32
N GLY A 11 -5.92 -11.46 9.21
CA GLY A 11 -6.66 -11.03 8.01
C GLY A 11 -6.36 -9.61 7.53
N ALA A 12 -5.54 -8.83 8.23
CA ALA A 12 -5.14 -7.50 7.77
C ALA A 12 -4.28 -7.56 6.50
N ALA A 13 -4.49 -6.64 5.56
CA ALA A 13 -3.70 -6.51 4.36
C ALA A 13 -2.28 -6.01 4.71
N ARG A 14 -1.26 -6.78 4.33
CA ARG A 14 0.15 -6.50 4.60
C ARG A 14 0.85 -5.94 3.39
N TYR A 15 1.59 -4.88 3.59
CA TYR A 15 2.35 -4.20 2.55
C TYR A 15 3.80 -3.98 2.99
N GLU A 16 4.73 -4.10 2.06
CA GLU A 16 6.10 -3.63 2.22
C GLU A 16 6.25 -2.29 1.52
N LEU A 17 6.83 -1.31 2.22
CA LEU A 17 7.12 -0.02 1.62
C LEU A 17 8.36 -0.08 0.75
N THR A 18 8.26 0.36 -0.49
CA THR A 18 9.44 0.49 -1.37
C THR A 18 10.19 1.79 -1.11
N GLU A 19 9.50 2.80 -0.58
CA GLU A 19 10.00 4.14 -0.31
C GLU A 19 9.45 4.65 1.02
N ALA A 20 10.08 5.67 1.60
CA ALA A 20 9.57 6.27 2.83
C ALA A 20 8.21 6.95 2.56
N ALA A 21 7.22 6.64 3.38
CA ALA A 21 5.85 7.11 3.22
C ALA A 21 5.25 7.52 4.56
N TYR A 22 4.37 8.51 4.53
CA TYR A 22 3.64 8.96 5.70
C TYR A 22 2.28 8.27 5.74
N ILE A 23 2.09 7.34 6.69
CA ILE A 23 0.89 6.50 6.80
C ILE A 23 0.44 6.52 8.26
N ASP A 24 -0.84 6.81 8.50
CA ASP A 24 -1.42 6.85 9.85
C ASP A 24 -0.66 7.78 10.80
N ASP A 25 -0.33 8.98 10.31
CA ASP A 25 0.47 9.98 11.04
C ASP A 25 1.87 9.53 11.46
N LYS A 26 2.37 8.47 10.82
CA LYS A 26 3.71 7.94 11.06
C LYS A 26 4.53 7.98 9.77
N LEU A 27 5.72 8.55 9.87
CA LEU A 27 6.71 8.43 8.82
C LEU A 27 7.33 7.04 8.92
N LEU A 28 7.07 6.22 7.90
CA LEU A 28 7.59 4.89 7.76
C LEU A 28 8.69 4.88 6.70
N VAL A 29 9.65 3.99 6.85
CA VAL A 29 10.83 3.93 5.97
C VAL A 29 10.68 2.84 4.90
N ALA A 30 11.45 2.99 3.82
CA ALA A 30 11.58 1.95 2.81
C ALA A 30 12.05 0.62 3.43
N GLY A 31 11.51 -0.50 2.95
CA GLY A 31 11.72 -1.85 3.47
C GLY A 31 10.89 -2.20 4.70
N GLN A 32 10.10 -1.25 5.23
CA GLN A 32 9.25 -1.52 6.39
C GLN A 32 7.97 -2.25 5.98
N GLN A 33 7.63 -3.31 6.70
CA GLN A 33 6.40 -4.06 6.51
C GLN A 33 5.32 -3.51 7.45
N ILE A 34 4.17 -3.16 6.89
CA ILE A 34 3.04 -2.59 7.61
C ILE A 34 1.74 -3.30 7.27
N GLU A 35 0.80 -3.20 8.20
CA GLU A 35 -0.58 -3.62 8.00
C GLU A 35 -1.43 -2.39 7.73
N TYR A 36 -2.09 -2.34 6.58
CA TYR A 36 -2.87 -1.18 6.16
C TYR A 36 -4.20 -1.61 5.57
N ALA A 37 -5.31 -1.15 6.16
CA ALA A 37 -6.66 -1.51 5.69
C ALA A 37 -7.23 -0.51 4.67
N GLY A 38 -6.52 0.59 4.40
CA GLY A 38 -6.96 1.65 3.49
C GLY A 38 -6.62 1.38 2.02
N MET A 39 -6.64 2.45 1.21
CA MET A 39 -6.32 2.37 -0.22
C MET A 39 -4.80 2.26 -0.43
N PRO A 40 -4.28 1.15 -0.96
CA PRO A 40 -2.85 0.97 -1.11
C PRO A 40 -2.26 1.99 -2.09
N GLY A 41 -1.19 2.65 -1.67
CA GLY A 41 -0.42 3.56 -2.52
C GLY A 41 0.51 2.81 -3.48
N TYR A 42 1.06 3.52 -4.46
CA TYR A 42 2.02 2.94 -5.42
C TYR A 42 3.29 2.40 -4.74
N HIS A 43 3.73 3.06 -3.66
CA HIS A 43 4.92 2.69 -2.89
C HIS A 43 4.69 1.51 -1.92
N MET A 44 3.54 0.82 -2.01
CA MET A 44 3.13 -0.26 -1.13
C MET A 44 3.06 -1.58 -1.91
N VAL A 45 3.96 -2.52 -1.62
CA VAL A 45 4.00 -3.84 -2.24
C VAL A 45 3.17 -4.82 -1.43
N PRO A 46 2.10 -5.42 -1.98
CA PRO A 46 1.25 -6.34 -1.25
C PRO A 46 1.98 -7.67 -0.95
N LEU A 47 2.12 -8.01 0.34
CA LEU A 47 2.82 -9.20 0.82
C LEU A 47 1.92 -10.41 1.03
N ASN A 48 0.61 -10.21 1.24
CA ASN A 48 -0.35 -11.30 1.45
C ASN A 48 -1.55 -11.24 0.50
N ASP A 49 -2.34 -12.31 0.46
CA ASP A 49 -3.53 -12.39 -0.42
C ASP A 49 -4.57 -11.30 -0.13
N ALA A 50 -4.74 -10.90 1.13
CA ALA A 50 -5.62 -9.79 1.50
C ALA A 50 -5.16 -8.47 0.86
N ALA A 51 -3.86 -8.15 0.94
CA ALA A 51 -3.29 -6.97 0.30
C ALA A 51 -3.33 -7.05 -1.21
N LYS A 52 -3.08 -8.22 -1.81
CA LYS A 52 -3.18 -8.43 -3.25
C LYS A 52 -4.62 -8.25 -3.74
N ALA A 53 -5.61 -8.71 -2.98
CA ALA A 53 -7.03 -8.51 -3.30
C ALA A 53 -7.40 -7.02 -3.27
N MET A 54 -6.93 -6.28 -2.25
CA MET A 54 -7.12 -4.83 -2.15
C MET A 54 -6.38 -4.08 -3.26
N PHE A 55 -5.14 -4.46 -3.56
CA PHE A 55 -4.36 -3.89 -4.66
C PHE A 55 -4.96 -4.22 -6.03
N LYS A 56 -5.59 -5.37 -6.21
CA LYS A 56 -6.32 -5.68 -7.44
C LYS A 56 -7.62 -4.88 -7.57
N LYS A 57 -8.29 -4.63 -6.44
CA LYS A 57 -9.57 -3.89 -6.39
C LYS A 57 -9.38 -2.37 -6.46
N HIS A 58 -8.27 -1.86 -5.93
CA HIS A 58 -8.01 -0.43 -5.73
C HIS A 58 -6.64 0.05 -6.25
N GLY A 59 -5.69 -0.85 -6.50
CA GLY A 59 -4.27 -0.54 -6.74
C GLY A 59 -3.91 -0.14 -8.17
N LYS A 60 -4.82 0.46 -8.91
CA LYS A 60 -4.48 1.21 -10.13
C LYS A 60 -5.66 2.08 -10.57
N GLU A 61 -5.52 3.39 -10.35
CA GLU A 61 -5.78 4.41 -11.38
C GLU A 61 -4.81 5.58 -11.17
N PHE A 62 -3.50 5.34 -11.37
CA PHE A 62 -2.73 6.38 -12.06
C PHE A 62 -3.07 6.17 -13.53
N VAL A 63 -4.13 6.81 -13.99
CA VAL A 63 -4.27 7.07 -15.41
C VAL A 63 -3.12 8.02 -15.70
N ASP A 64 -2.09 7.56 -16.42
CA ASP A 64 -1.09 8.46 -16.99
C ASP A 64 -1.87 9.65 -17.58
N PRO A 65 -1.69 10.89 -17.10
CA PRO A 65 -2.51 12.00 -17.56
C PRO A 65 -2.38 12.21 -19.08
N ILE A 66 -1.28 11.73 -19.67
CA ILE A 66 -1.04 11.73 -21.12
C ILE A 66 -1.82 10.61 -21.85
N LEU A 67 -1.99 9.42 -21.26
CA LEU A 67 -2.82 8.34 -21.85
C LEU A 67 -4.33 8.60 -21.68
N ALA A 68 -4.75 9.31 -20.63
CA ALA A 68 -6.14 9.71 -20.44
C ALA A 68 -6.65 10.64 -21.56
N LEU A 69 -5.76 11.46 -22.13
CA LEU A 69 -6.07 12.44 -23.19
C LEU A 69 -6.12 11.83 -24.60
N THR A 70 -5.56 10.65 -24.83
CA THR A 70 -5.49 10.02 -26.17
C THR A 70 -6.66 9.08 -26.49
N ALA A 71 -7.57 8.83 -25.54
CA ALA A 71 -8.77 8.00 -25.77
C ALA A 71 -9.98 8.77 -26.36
N ILE A 72 -9.80 10.04 -26.74
CA ILE A 72 -10.79 10.83 -27.48
C ILE A 72 -10.30 10.94 -28.93
N ASN A 73 -10.46 9.89 -29.73
CA ASN A 73 -10.57 10.04 -31.19
C ASN A 73 -11.28 8.85 -31.85
#